data_AF-A0A7W2M826-F1
#
_entry.id   AF-A0A7W2M826-F1
#
_cell.length_a   1.000
_cell.length_b   1.000
_cell.length_c   1.000
_cell.angle_alpha   90.00
_cell.angle_beta   90.00
_cell.angle_gamma   90.00
#
_symmetry.space_group_name_H-M   'P 1'
#
loop_
_entity.id
_entity.type
_entity.pdbx_description
1 polymer ?
#
loop_
_entity_poly.entity_id
_entity_poly.type
_entity_poly.pdbx_seq_one_letter_code
_entity_poly.pdbx_strand_id
1 'polypeptide(L)'
;MSDQKVFEASPESKGKAKQLRLFAMLAWIIAIAGQIFAIFKLINNETLVWLIVAIVVILALSITGSMLWKKANRLDPASEKDKTRFFVQNQLGAIMGVLAFLPLVILIFMNKDVDGKTKGIAGSIAVVAMLIAGISGVDFNPPSVEQYTKEINEQTTTIKALNFDNDNVYWTTAGNKYHIFQDCQHIRGRDGVSNGTVKESWEQKGISELCKTCEKNALKNKGTSEEINVDPS
;
A
#
# COMPACT_ATOMS: atom_id res chain seq x y z
N MET A 1 -19.03 21.24 -19.28
CA MET A 1 -18.63 20.20 -18.32
C MET A 1 -17.22 19.82 -18.67
N SER A 2 -16.22 20.17 -17.85
CA SER A 2 -14.84 19.75 -18.07
C SER A 2 -14.77 18.23 -18.09
N ASP A 3 -14.09 17.64 -19.08
CA ASP A 3 -13.88 16.20 -19.17
C ASP A 3 -13.33 15.65 -17.85
N GLN A 4 -14.12 14.81 -17.18
CA GLN A 4 -13.76 14.25 -15.90
C GLN A 4 -12.60 13.27 -16.09
N LYS A 5 -11.49 13.50 -15.37
CA LYS A 5 -10.29 12.68 -15.48
C LYS A 5 -10.51 11.37 -14.73
N VAL A 6 -10.58 10.25 -15.44
CA VAL A 6 -10.69 8.90 -14.85
C VAL A 6 -9.30 8.33 -14.62
N PHE A 7 -9.05 7.77 -13.43
CA PHE A 7 -7.78 7.13 -13.11
C PHE A 7 -7.56 5.87 -13.96
N GLU A 8 -6.40 5.74 -14.59
CA GLU A 8 -5.93 4.49 -15.16
C GLU A 8 -4.46 4.21 -14.81
N ALA A 9 -4.18 3.09 -14.15
CA ALA A 9 -2.80 2.72 -13.84
C ALA A 9 -1.95 2.58 -15.12
N SER A 10 -0.79 3.25 -15.13
CA SER A 10 0.15 3.18 -16.25
C SER A 10 0.68 1.75 -16.48
N PRO A 11 1.18 1.42 -17.68
CA PRO A 11 1.81 0.12 -17.93
C PRO A 11 2.95 -0.20 -16.96
N GLU A 12 3.72 0.81 -16.55
CA GLU A 12 4.78 0.69 -15.56
C GLU A 12 4.23 0.34 -14.17
N SER A 13 3.21 1.06 -13.69
CA SER A 13 2.54 0.78 -12.41
C SER A 13 1.92 -0.61 -12.39
N LYS A 14 1.25 -1.02 -13.47
CA LYS A 14 0.71 -2.38 -13.65
C LYS A 14 1.81 -3.44 -13.59
N GLY A 15 2.95 -3.20 -14.26
CA GLY A 15 4.13 -4.08 -14.22
C GLY A 15 4.71 -4.25 -12.82
N LYS A 16 4.91 -3.15 -12.09
CA LYS A 16 5.36 -3.16 -10.69
C LYS A 16 4.37 -3.85 -9.76
N ALA A 17 3.07 -3.58 -9.92
CA ALA A 17 2.02 -4.24 -9.15
C ALA A 17 2.05 -5.76 -9.35
N LYS A 18 2.22 -6.23 -10.59
CA LYS A 18 2.35 -7.66 -10.91
C LYS A 18 3.57 -8.30 -10.23
N GLN A 19 4.73 -7.64 -10.26
CA GLN A 19 5.93 -8.13 -9.57
C GLN A 19 5.74 -8.20 -8.05
N LEU A 20 5.16 -7.16 -7.45
CA LEU A 20 4.87 -7.13 -6.00
C LEU A 20 3.90 -8.24 -5.60
N ARG A 21 2.83 -8.48 -6.38
CA ARG A 21 1.90 -9.59 -6.15
C ARG A 21 2.60 -10.95 -6.25
N LEU A 22 3.50 -11.14 -7.22
CA LEU A 22 4.28 -12.37 -7.33
C LEU A 22 5.14 -12.60 -6.08
N PHE A 23 5.90 -11.58 -5.63
CA PHE A 23 6.69 -11.70 -4.41
C PHE A 23 5.85 -11.92 -3.16
N ALA A 24 4.67 -11.30 -3.07
CA ALA A 24 3.73 -11.55 -2.00
C ALA A 24 3.27 -13.01 -1.95
N MET A 25 2.87 -13.55 -3.11
CA MET A 25 2.48 -14.96 -3.24
C MET A 25 3.63 -15.91 -2.89
N LEU A 26 4.85 -15.62 -3.34
CA LEU A 26 6.03 -16.40 -2.98
C LEU A 26 6.30 -16.38 -1.48
N ALA A 27 6.21 -15.21 -0.83
CA ALA A 27 6.38 -15.09 0.61
C ALA A 27 5.34 -15.93 1.38
N TRP A 28 4.08 -15.91 0.97
CA TRP A 28 3.04 -16.74 1.60
C TRP A 28 3.23 -18.23 1.34
N ILE A 29 3.66 -18.63 0.13
CA ILE A 29 3.97 -20.04 -0.17
C ILE A 29 5.12 -20.54 0.72
N ILE A 30 6.18 -19.75 0.88
CA ILE A 30 7.30 -20.10 1.76
C ILE A 30 6.83 -20.16 3.22
N ALA A 31 5.96 -19.24 3.65
CA ALA A 31 5.37 -19.25 4.99
C ALA A 31 4.55 -20.54 5.24
N ILE A 32 3.71 -20.95 4.28
CA ILE A 32 2.92 -22.19 4.36
C ILE A 32 3.82 -23.43 4.32
N ALA A 33 4.88 -23.44 3.51
CA ALA A 33 5.85 -24.52 3.51
C ALA A 33 6.57 -24.64 4.87
N GLY A 34 6.97 -23.50 5.46
CA GLY A 34 7.51 -23.42 6.81
C GLY A 34 6.52 -23.90 7.88
N GLN A 35 5.23 -23.59 7.71
CA GLN A 35 4.15 -24.07 8.57
C GLN A 35 4.04 -25.59 8.51
N ILE A 36 4.02 -26.18 7.31
CA ILE A 36 3.98 -27.63 7.10
C ILE A 36 5.21 -28.29 7.73
N PHE A 37 6.40 -27.73 7.53
CA PHE A 37 7.62 -28.22 8.17
C PHE A 37 7.51 -28.19 9.70
N ALA A 38 7.05 -27.09 10.28
CA ALA A 38 6.88 -26.95 11.72
C ALA A 38 5.90 -27.99 12.27
N ILE A 39 4.78 -28.23 11.57
CA ILE A 39 3.80 -29.26 11.92
C ILE A 39 4.45 -30.64 12.02
N PHE A 40 5.19 -31.05 11.00
CA PHE A 40 5.73 -32.40 10.93
C PHE A 40 7.01 -32.63 11.75
N LYS A 41 7.76 -31.57 12.06
CA LYS A 41 9.10 -31.69 12.67
C LYS A 41 9.25 -31.02 14.03
N LEU A 42 8.44 -30.02 14.36
CA LEU A 42 8.69 -29.16 15.52
C LEU A 42 7.59 -29.22 16.60
N ILE A 43 6.45 -29.88 16.34
CA ILE A 43 5.42 -30.13 17.37
C ILE A 43 5.89 -31.29 18.27
N ASN A 44 6.81 -30.99 19.17
CA ASN A 44 7.35 -31.90 20.19
C ASN A 44 7.83 -31.08 21.41
N ASN A 45 7.84 -31.69 22.60
CA ASN A 45 8.29 -31.07 23.85
C ASN A 45 9.76 -30.60 23.80
N GLU A 46 10.64 -31.34 23.11
CA GLU A 46 12.07 -31.03 23.02
C GLU A 46 12.38 -29.89 22.03
N THR A 47 11.47 -29.62 21.09
CA THR A 47 11.69 -28.66 19.99
C THR A 47 10.92 -27.36 20.17
N LEU A 48 10.39 -27.07 21.36
CA LEU A 48 9.57 -25.88 21.64
C LEU A 48 10.24 -24.57 21.17
N VAL A 49 11.53 -24.39 21.45
CA VAL A 49 12.27 -23.19 21.06
C VAL A 49 12.31 -23.05 19.53
N TRP A 50 12.57 -24.14 18.81
CA TRP A 50 12.58 -24.15 17.35
C TRP A 50 11.19 -23.92 16.76
N LEU A 51 10.13 -24.45 17.39
CA LEU A 51 8.75 -24.18 16.99
C LEU A 51 8.41 -22.69 17.10
N ILE A 52 8.84 -22.04 18.19
CA ILE A 52 8.64 -20.59 18.38
C ILE A 52 9.42 -19.81 17.32
N VAL A 53 10.68 -20.16 17.06
CA VAL A 53 11.49 -19.53 16.00
C VAL A 53 10.81 -19.67 14.63
N ALA A 54 10.29 -20.86 14.32
CA ALA A 54 9.55 -21.09 13.07
C ALA A 54 8.29 -20.21 12.98
N ILE A 55 7.51 -20.11 14.06
CA ILE A 55 6.33 -19.22 14.14
C ILE A 55 6.71 -17.76 13.85
N VAL A 56 7.81 -17.27 14.43
CA VAL A 56 8.30 -15.89 14.22
C VAL A 56 8.72 -15.68 12.76
N VAL A 57 9.42 -16.64 12.15
CA VAL A 57 9.81 -16.56 10.73
C VAL A 57 8.60 -16.56 9.81
N ILE A 58 7.62 -17.45 10.05
CA ILE A 58 6.36 -17.51 9.30
C ILE A 58 5.61 -16.18 9.44
N LEU A 59 5.63 -15.56 10.63
CA LEU A 59 4.95 -14.28 10.89
C LEU A 59 5.59 -13.17 10.06
N ALA A 60 6.91 -13.08 10.07
CA ALA A 60 7.64 -12.08 9.28
C ALA A 60 7.36 -12.22 7.78
N LEU A 61 7.38 -13.44 7.24
CA LEU A 61 7.06 -13.72 5.84
C LEU A 61 5.61 -13.36 5.50
N SER A 62 4.67 -13.72 6.38
CA SER A 62 3.25 -13.47 6.20
C SER A 62 2.92 -11.97 6.17
N ILE A 63 3.48 -11.20 7.12
CA ILE A 63 3.37 -9.73 7.16
C ILE A 63 4.00 -9.12 5.91
N THR A 64 5.19 -9.59 5.51
CA THR A 64 5.89 -9.09 4.32
C THR A 64 5.03 -9.31 3.07
N GLY A 65 4.46 -10.50 2.89
CA GLY A 65 3.55 -10.80 1.78
C GLY A 65 2.35 -9.85 1.76
N SER A 66 1.71 -9.63 2.91
CA SER A 66 0.59 -8.70 3.06
C SER A 66 0.96 -7.25 2.76
N MET A 67 2.14 -6.78 3.18
CA MET A 67 2.62 -5.43 2.88
C MET A 67 2.88 -5.25 1.38
N LEU A 68 3.52 -6.23 0.73
CA LEU A 68 3.78 -6.21 -0.71
C LEU A 68 2.47 -6.22 -1.51
N TRP A 69 1.50 -7.03 -1.10
CA TRP A 69 0.18 -7.10 -1.73
C TRP A 69 -0.57 -5.77 -1.62
N LYS A 70 -0.62 -5.17 -0.43
CA LYS A 70 -1.21 -3.84 -0.20
C LYS A 70 -0.54 -2.75 -1.03
N LYS A 71 0.78 -2.81 -1.18
CA LYS A 71 1.52 -1.88 -2.03
C LYS A 71 1.17 -2.06 -3.51
N ALA A 72 1.00 -3.30 -3.97
CA ALA A 72 0.55 -3.58 -5.33
C ALA A 72 -0.85 -3.02 -5.60
N ASN A 73 -1.76 -3.13 -4.62
CA ASN A 73 -3.13 -2.63 -4.77
C ASN A 73 -3.21 -1.11 -4.90
N ARG A 74 -2.26 -0.36 -4.31
CA ARG A 74 -2.18 1.09 -4.47
C ARG A 74 -1.64 1.52 -5.84
N LEU A 75 -0.88 0.64 -6.51
CA LEU A 75 -0.38 0.89 -7.86
C LEU A 75 -1.40 0.51 -8.95
N ASP A 76 -2.20 -0.52 -8.69
CA ASP A 76 -3.19 -1.07 -9.62
C ASP A 76 -4.45 -1.47 -8.85
N PRO A 77 -5.25 -0.50 -8.36
CA PRO A 77 -6.46 -0.77 -7.59
C PRO A 77 -7.56 -1.40 -8.44
N ALA A 78 -8.42 -2.18 -7.80
CA ALA A 78 -9.65 -2.65 -8.41
C ALA A 78 -10.72 -1.54 -8.40
N SER A 79 -11.66 -1.60 -9.34
CA SER A 79 -12.87 -0.77 -9.29
C SER A 79 -13.87 -1.35 -8.29
N GLU A 80 -14.53 -0.50 -7.53
CA GLU A 80 -15.62 -0.88 -6.61
C GLU A 80 -16.83 -1.49 -7.34
N LYS A 81 -16.97 -1.21 -8.65
CA LYS A 81 -18.01 -1.81 -9.49
C LYS A 81 -17.81 -3.31 -9.64
N ASP A 82 -16.56 -3.77 -9.67
CA ASP A 82 -16.22 -5.20 -9.64
C ASP A 82 -16.03 -5.65 -8.19
N LYS A 83 -17.15 -5.89 -7.51
CA LYS A 83 -17.18 -6.24 -6.08
C LYS A 83 -16.31 -7.45 -5.73
N THR A 84 -16.30 -8.46 -6.60
CA THR A 84 -15.54 -9.70 -6.35
C THR A 84 -14.05 -9.43 -6.41
N ARG A 85 -13.58 -8.78 -7.47
CA ARG A 85 -12.17 -8.43 -7.60
C ARG A 85 -11.75 -7.44 -6.51
N PHE A 86 -12.57 -6.44 -6.22
CA PHE A 86 -12.33 -5.47 -5.16
C PHE A 86 -12.19 -6.13 -3.78
N PHE A 87 -13.09 -7.06 -3.44
CA PHE A 87 -13.02 -7.80 -2.19
C PHE A 87 -11.76 -8.66 -2.11
N VAL A 88 -11.54 -9.54 -3.10
CA VAL A 88 -10.41 -10.47 -3.09
C VAL A 88 -9.11 -9.68 -3.03
N GLN A 89 -8.96 -8.68 -3.89
CA GLN A 89 -7.73 -7.90 -3.96
C GLN A 89 -7.43 -7.21 -2.62
N ASN A 90 -8.42 -6.67 -1.92
CA ASN A 90 -8.19 -5.93 -0.68
C ASN A 90 -8.16 -6.79 0.59
N GLN A 91 -8.76 -7.99 0.58
CA GLN A 91 -8.84 -8.87 1.76
C GLN A 91 -7.92 -10.10 1.67
N LEU A 92 -7.31 -10.39 0.51
CA LEU A 92 -6.45 -11.57 0.35
C LEU A 92 -5.30 -11.58 1.36
N GLY A 93 -4.72 -10.43 1.69
CA GLY A 93 -3.66 -10.35 2.70
C GLY A 93 -4.09 -10.89 4.06
N ALA A 94 -5.31 -10.55 4.50
CA ALA A 94 -5.86 -11.04 5.76
C ALA A 94 -6.14 -12.55 5.71
N ILE A 95 -6.72 -13.02 4.60
CA ILE A 95 -7.03 -14.44 4.36
C ILE A 95 -5.73 -15.26 4.39
N MET A 96 -4.74 -14.87 3.60
CA MET A 96 -3.45 -15.56 3.55
C MET A 96 -2.70 -15.46 4.88
N GLY A 97 -2.83 -14.33 5.58
CA GLY A 97 -2.29 -14.13 6.93
C GLY A 97 -2.79 -15.16 7.93
N VAL A 98 -4.10 -15.40 7.96
CA VAL A 98 -4.72 -16.42 8.82
C VAL A 98 -4.36 -17.83 8.35
N LEU A 99 -4.44 -18.10 7.04
CA LEU A 99 -4.14 -19.43 6.48
C LEU A 99 -2.71 -19.88 6.76
N ALA A 100 -1.74 -18.97 6.81
CA ALA A 100 -0.34 -19.29 7.14
C ALA A 100 -0.15 -19.85 8.56
N PHE A 101 -1.14 -19.72 9.45
CA PHE A 101 -1.06 -20.18 10.84
C PHE A 101 -2.15 -21.16 11.24
N LEU A 102 -3.34 -21.07 10.65
CA LEU A 102 -4.53 -21.80 11.11
C LEU A 102 -4.31 -23.33 11.24
N PRO A 103 -3.80 -24.05 10.22
CA PRO A 103 -3.43 -25.46 10.37
C PRO A 103 -2.49 -25.76 11.54
N LEU A 104 -1.44 -24.96 11.72
CA LEU A 104 -0.47 -25.13 12.80
C LEU A 104 -1.12 -24.94 14.17
N VAL A 105 -1.94 -23.90 14.34
CA VAL A 105 -2.68 -23.65 15.59
C VAL A 105 -3.55 -24.85 15.95
N ILE A 106 -4.34 -25.33 14.99
CA ILE A 106 -5.23 -26.49 15.18
C ILE A 106 -4.41 -27.71 15.61
N LEU A 107 -3.32 -28.01 14.90
CA LEU A 107 -2.52 -29.21 15.15
C LEU A 107 -1.71 -29.14 16.45
N ILE A 108 -1.26 -27.96 16.90
CA ILE A 108 -0.65 -27.81 18.23
C ILE A 108 -1.65 -28.24 19.31
N PHE A 109 -2.89 -27.76 19.26
CA PHE A 109 -3.88 -28.07 20.29
C PHE A 109 -4.40 -29.51 20.21
N MET A 110 -4.50 -30.07 19.01
CA MET A 110 -4.97 -31.45 18.77
C MET A 110 -3.90 -32.53 19.00
N ASN A 111 -2.62 -32.17 19.05
CA ASN A 111 -1.55 -33.14 19.23
C ASN A 111 -1.62 -33.80 20.63
N LYS A 112 -1.62 -35.13 20.69
CA LYS A 112 -1.74 -35.90 21.94
C LYS A 112 -0.40 -36.20 22.62
N ASP A 113 0.69 -36.07 21.89
CA ASP A 113 2.04 -36.47 22.31
C ASP A 113 2.83 -35.29 22.92
N VAL A 114 2.30 -34.07 22.80
CA VAL A 114 2.84 -32.85 23.41
C VAL A 114 2.18 -32.58 24.77
N ASP A 115 2.98 -32.23 25.77
CA ASP A 115 2.49 -31.94 27.11
C ASP A 115 1.66 -30.64 27.17
N GLY A 116 0.88 -30.48 28.24
CA GLY A 116 -0.02 -29.33 28.38
C GLY A 116 0.72 -27.98 28.43
N LYS A 117 1.95 -27.97 28.96
CA LYS A 117 2.75 -26.74 29.10
C LYS A 117 3.25 -26.27 27.74
N THR A 118 3.87 -27.14 26.95
CA THR A 118 4.38 -26.88 25.60
C THR A 118 3.24 -26.48 24.69
N LYS A 119 2.12 -27.22 24.73
CA LYS A 119 0.90 -26.90 23.99
C LYS A 119 0.36 -25.51 24.35
N GLY A 120 0.29 -25.18 25.64
CA GLY A 120 -0.16 -23.88 26.11
C GLY A 120 0.72 -22.73 25.62
N ILE A 121 2.05 -22.88 25.71
CA ILE A 121 3.02 -21.86 25.27
C ILE A 121 3.00 -21.72 23.75
N ALA A 122 3.25 -22.79 23.00
CA ALA A 122 3.33 -22.73 21.54
C ALA A 122 1.98 -22.34 20.92
N GLY A 123 0.88 -22.88 21.44
CA GLY A 123 -0.46 -22.61 20.94
C GLY A 123 -0.88 -21.15 21.15
N SER A 124 -0.62 -20.58 22.33
CA SER A 124 -0.92 -19.16 22.58
C SER A 124 -0.10 -18.23 21.69
N ILE A 125 1.20 -18.49 21.54
CA ILE A 125 2.07 -17.71 20.62
C ILE A 125 1.57 -17.82 19.18
N ALA A 126 1.22 -19.01 18.72
CA ALA A 126 0.71 -19.22 17.36
C ALA A 126 -0.63 -18.50 17.11
N VAL A 127 -1.53 -18.48 18.10
CA VAL A 127 -2.80 -17.73 18.01
C VAL A 127 -2.54 -16.24 17.92
N VAL A 128 -1.66 -15.68 18.76
CA VAL A 128 -1.31 -14.25 18.71
C VAL A 128 -0.66 -13.91 17.37
N ALA A 129 0.27 -14.74 16.88
CA ALA A 129 0.89 -14.56 15.58
C ALA A 129 -0.14 -14.58 14.44
N MET A 130 -1.10 -15.52 14.46
CA MET A 130 -2.18 -15.59 13.48
C MET A 130 -3.04 -14.31 13.47
N LEU A 131 -3.39 -13.78 14.64
CA LEU A 131 -4.15 -12.55 14.75
C LEU A 131 -3.37 -11.34 14.20
N ILE A 132 -2.08 -11.22 14.55
CA ILE A 132 -1.21 -10.17 14.03
C ILE A 132 -1.10 -10.27 12.51
N ALA A 133 -0.89 -11.47 11.97
CA ALA A 133 -0.79 -11.71 10.53
C ALA A 133 -2.09 -11.35 9.80
N GLY A 134 -3.24 -11.80 10.33
CA GLY A 134 -4.56 -11.49 9.80
C GLY A 134 -4.84 -9.99 9.78
N ILE A 135 -4.68 -9.31 10.92
CA ILE A 135 -4.91 -7.86 11.05
C ILE A 135 -3.96 -7.06 10.15
N SER A 136 -2.68 -7.45 10.11
CA SER A 136 -1.69 -6.80 9.23
C SER A 136 -2.05 -6.93 7.74
N GLY A 137 -2.78 -7.99 7.39
CA GLY A 137 -3.28 -8.27 6.06
C GLY A 137 -4.54 -7.53 5.65
N VAL A 138 -5.29 -6.96 6.60
CA VAL A 138 -6.50 -6.17 6.30
C VAL A 138 -6.09 -4.83 5.67
N ASP A 139 -6.74 -4.47 4.57
CA ASP A 139 -6.70 -3.09 4.04
C ASP A 139 -7.94 -2.34 4.51
N PHE A 140 -7.81 -1.57 5.59
CA PHE A 140 -8.91 -0.81 6.20
C PHE A 140 -9.33 0.41 5.37
N ASN A 141 -8.45 0.87 4.48
CA ASN A 141 -8.75 1.95 3.53
C ASN A 141 -8.38 1.46 2.12
N PRO A 142 -9.18 0.53 1.56
CA PRO A 142 -8.85 -0.12 0.29
C PRO A 142 -8.89 0.89 -0.87
N PRO A 143 -7.81 1.00 -1.67
CA PRO A 143 -7.81 1.92 -2.80
C PRO A 143 -8.74 1.43 -3.91
N SER A 144 -9.47 2.36 -4.52
CA SER A 144 -10.32 2.09 -5.68
C SER A 144 -10.05 3.04 -6.84
N VAL A 145 -10.41 2.61 -8.05
CA VAL A 145 -10.38 3.48 -9.24
C VAL A 145 -11.28 4.69 -9.04
N GLU A 146 -12.44 4.50 -8.41
CA GLU A 146 -13.40 5.55 -8.10
C GLU A 146 -12.84 6.57 -7.10
N GLN A 147 -12.20 6.10 -6.03
CA GLN A 147 -11.54 6.95 -5.04
C GLN A 147 -10.44 7.79 -5.70
N TYR A 148 -9.54 7.16 -6.46
CA TYR A 148 -8.45 7.88 -7.13
C TYR A 148 -8.96 8.84 -8.19
N THR A 149 -10.00 8.46 -8.93
CA THR A 149 -10.69 9.35 -9.87
C THR A 149 -11.23 10.59 -9.15
N LYS A 150 -11.91 10.41 -8.01
CA LYS A 150 -12.42 11.54 -7.22
C LYS A 150 -11.29 12.46 -6.75
N GLU A 151 -10.25 11.90 -6.15
CA GLU A 151 -9.10 12.66 -5.64
C GLU A 151 -8.36 13.41 -6.75
N ILE A 152 -8.16 12.79 -7.93
CA ILE A 152 -7.52 13.44 -9.08
C ILE A 152 -8.33 14.66 -9.55
N ASN A 153 -9.66 14.56 -9.63
CA ASN A 153 -10.50 15.66 -10.11
C ASN A 153 -10.55 16.81 -9.08
N GLU A 154 -10.64 16.49 -7.78
CA GLU A 154 -10.56 17.49 -6.70
C GLU A 154 -9.22 18.22 -6.75
N GLN A 155 -8.12 17.48 -6.82
CA GLN A 155 -6.77 18.06 -6.87
C GLN A 155 -6.51 18.83 -8.16
N THR A 156 -6.99 18.36 -9.30
CA THR A 156 -6.89 19.09 -10.58
C THR A 156 -7.58 20.46 -10.45
N THR A 157 -8.75 20.50 -9.81
CA THR A 157 -9.47 21.76 -9.55
C THR A 157 -8.68 22.68 -8.62
N THR A 158 -8.15 22.15 -7.52
CA THR A 158 -7.30 22.91 -6.59
C THR A 158 -6.06 23.47 -7.29
N ILE A 159 -5.37 22.66 -8.10
CA ILE A 159 -4.16 23.10 -8.79
C ILE A 159 -4.46 24.17 -9.82
N LYS A 160 -5.51 24.01 -10.62
CA LYS A 160 -5.97 25.07 -11.53
C LYS A 160 -6.28 26.38 -10.80
N ALA A 161 -6.93 26.29 -9.63
CA ALA A 161 -7.22 27.47 -8.81
C ALA A 161 -5.96 28.14 -8.22
N LEU A 162 -4.90 27.37 -7.95
CA LEU A 162 -3.63 27.84 -7.40
C LEU A 162 -2.62 28.28 -8.47
N ASN A 163 -2.77 27.80 -9.71
CA ASN A 163 -1.80 27.93 -10.78
C ASN A 163 -2.42 28.53 -12.05
N PHE A 164 -3.32 29.51 -11.90
CA PHE A 164 -3.88 30.30 -13.01
C PHE A 164 -4.49 29.45 -14.14
N ASP A 165 -5.36 28.50 -13.77
CA ASP A 165 -6.01 27.50 -14.65
C ASP A 165 -5.05 26.52 -15.37
N ASN A 166 -3.80 26.45 -14.92
CA ASN A 166 -2.82 25.46 -15.37
C ASN A 166 -2.76 24.26 -14.41
N ASP A 167 -2.93 23.04 -14.93
CA ASP A 167 -2.90 21.79 -14.16
C ASP A 167 -1.56 21.05 -14.19
N ASN A 168 -0.53 21.65 -14.80
CA ASN A 168 0.80 21.09 -14.86
C ASN A 168 1.48 21.13 -13.48
N VAL A 169 2.06 20.00 -13.11
CA VAL A 169 2.80 19.76 -11.88
C VAL A 169 4.10 19.01 -12.18
N TYR A 170 5.01 19.02 -11.23
CA TYR A 170 6.33 18.40 -11.31
C TYR A 170 6.50 17.37 -10.20
N TRP A 171 7.12 16.24 -10.48
CA TRP A 171 7.45 15.23 -9.47
C TRP A 171 8.78 14.56 -9.77
N THR A 172 9.40 14.00 -8.74
CA THR A 172 10.71 13.33 -8.87
C THR A 172 10.56 11.82 -8.78
N THR A 173 11.52 11.07 -9.32
CA THR A 173 11.54 9.61 -9.27
C THR A 173 11.48 9.05 -7.84
N ALA A 174 12.09 9.73 -6.86
CA ALA A 174 12.12 9.28 -5.46
C ALA A 174 11.12 10.04 -4.54
N GLY A 175 10.50 11.12 -5.03
CA GLY A 175 9.58 11.94 -4.25
C GLY A 175 8.21 11.29 -4.05
N ASN A 176 7.53 11.75 -3.00
CA ASN A 176 6.16 11.36 -2.65
C ASN A 176 5.18 12.54 -2.73
N LYS A 177 5.60 13.67 -3.30
CA LYS A 177 4.80 14.89 -3.47
C LYS A 177 4.99 15.43 -4.87
N TYR A 178 3.93 16.03 -5.41
CA TYR A 178 4.01 16.82 -6.63
C TYR A 178 4.14 18.31 -6.28
N HIS A 179 4.67 19.07 -7.22
CA HIS A 179 5.10 20.44 -7.05
C HIS A 179 4.48 21.30 -8.14
N ILE A 180 4.04 22.52 -7.81
CA ILE A 180 3.56 23.48 -8.81
C ILE A 180 4.75 24.11 -9.57
N PHE A 181 5.86 24.37 -8.85
CA PHE A 181 7.02 25.06 -9.39
C PHE A 181 8.20 24.11 -9.59
N GLN A 182 8.81 24.13 -10.78
CA GLN A 182 9.99 23.32 -11.12
C GLN A 182 11.23 23.66 -10.27
N ASP A 183 11.36 24.93 -9.88
CA ASP A 183 12.46 25.46 -9.08
C ASP A 183 12.19 25.39 -7.57
N CYS A 184 11.12 24.71 -7.16
CA CYS A 184 10.83 24.48 -5.74
C CYS A 184 12.05 23.88 -5.04
N GLN A 185 12.44 24.46 -3.90
CA GLN A 185 13.64 24.08 -3.14
C GLN A 185 13.79 22.57 -2.85
N HIS A 186 12.67 21.84 -2.80
CA HIS A 186 12.65 20.40 -2.51
C HIS A 186 13.07 19.54 -3.72
N ILE A 187 12.94 20.06 -4.93
CA ILE A 187 13.21 19.35 -6.19
C ILE A 187 14.25 20.05 -7.09
N ARG A 188 14.56 21.33 -6.83
CA ARG A 188 15.53 22.10 -7.61
C ARG A 188 16.89 21.39 -7.62
N GLY A 189 17.42 21.16 -8.82
CA GLY A 189 18.72 20.52 -9.02
C GLY A 189 18.73 19.00 -8.82
N ARG A 190 17.56 18.35 -8.69
CA ARG A 190 17.48 16.88 -8.72
C ARG A 190 17.39 16.37 -10.16
N ASP A 191 18.04 15.25 -10.42
CA ASP A 191 17.85 14.51 -11.66
C ASP A 191 16.49 13.79 -11.67
N GLY A 192 15.94 13.52 -12.87
CA GLY A 192 14.71 12.74 -13.03
C GLY A 192 13.44 13.47 -12.55
N VAL A 193 13.37 14.79 -12.74
CA VAL A 193 12.14 15.57 -12.56
C VAL A 193 11.25 15.38 -13.79
N SER A 194 10.11 14.73 -13.60
CA SER A 194 9.03 14.64 -14.60
C SER A 194 8.05 15.80 -14.44
N ASN A 195 7.31 16.11 -15.51
CA ASN A 195 6.19 17.05 -15.48
C ASN A 195 4.99 16.47 -16.22
N GLY A 196 3.83 17.09 -16.00
CA GLY A 196 2.56 16.71 -16.60
C GLY A 196 1.41 17.07 -15.66
N THR A 197 0.23 16.51 -15.91
CA THR A 197 -0.96 16.76 -15.10
C THR A 197 -0.94 15.99 -13.77
N VAL A 198 -1.80 16.41 -12.83
CA VAL A 198 -2.06 15.65 -11.59
C VAL A 198 -2.42 14.19 -11.88
N LYS A 199 -3.22 13.94 -12.93
CA LYS A 199 -3.57 12.58 -13.36
C LYS A 199 -2.33 11.75 -13.69
N GLU A 200 -1.44 12.27 -14.52
CA GLU A 200 -0.24 11.53 -14.93
C GLU A 200 0.69 11.24 -13.74
N SER A 201 0.80 12.17 -12.79
CA SER A 201 1.50 11.95 -11.51
C SER A 201 0.91 10.78 -10.72
N TRP A 202 -0.42 10.68 -10.64
CA TRP A 202 -1.12 9.56 -10.01
C TRP A 202 -0.91 8.25 -10.75
N GLU A 203 -1.04 8.23 -12.07
CA GLU A 203 -0.97 7.01 -12.89
C GLU A 203 0.44 6.37 -12.91
N GLN A 204 1.47 7.22 -12.85
CA GLN A 204 2.87 6.78 -12.84
C GLN A 204 3.38 6.43 -11.44
N LYS A 205 2.97 7.21 -10.43
CA LYS A 205 3.62 7.17 -9.10
C LYS A 205 2.67 7.02 -7.93
N GLY A 206 1.36 7.22 -8.12
CA GLY A 206 0.37 7.27 -7.04
C GLY A 206 0.59 8.46 -6.09
N ILE A 207 1.17 9.55 -6.59
CA ILE A 207 1.42 10.74 -5.76
C ILE A 207 0.13 11.55 -5.66
N SER A 208 -0.39 11.63 -4.45
CA SER A 208 -1.64 12.30 -4.11
C SER A 208 -1.45 13.61 -3.33
N GLU A 209 -0.22 13.99 -2.98
CA GLU A 209 0.01 15.13 -2.10
C GLU A 209 0.74 16.29 -2.80
N LEU A 210 0.17 17.49 -2.68
CA LEU A 210 0.84 18.73 -3.04
C LEU A 210 1.92 19.10 -2.01
N CYS A 211 3.07 19.56 -2.50
CA CYS A 211 4.09 20.18 -1.66
C CYS A 211 3.56 21.43 -0.95
N LYS A 212 3.52 21.42 0.40
CA LYS A 212 3.08 22.55 1.23
C LYS A 212 3.84 23.86 0.97
N THR A 213 5.13 23.78 0.59
CA THR A 213 5.89 24.97 0.20
C THR A 213 5.38 25.55 -1.11
N CYS A 214 5.08 24.70 -2.10
CA CYS A 214 4.45 25.14 -3.35
C CYS A 214 3.07 25.72 -3.11
N GLU A 215 2.25 25.08 -2.28
CA GLU A 215 0.92 25.57 -1.90
C GLU A 215 0.97 26.97 -1.30
N LYS A 216 1.83 27.18 -0.28
CA LYS A 216 2.01 28.50 0.35
C LYS A 216 2.46 29.57 -0.63
N ASN A 217 3.41 29.23 -1.51
CA ASN A 217 3.93 30.18 -2.50
C ASN A 217 2.89 30.52 -3.57
N ALA A 218 2.10 29.54 -4.02
CA ALA A 218 1.02 29.75 -4.98
C ALA A 218 -0.08 30.66 -4.40
N LEU A 219 -0.49 30.45 -3.15
CA LEU A 219 -1.44 31.33 -2.46
C LEU A 219 -0.93 32.77 -2.35
N LYS A 220 0.36 32.95 -2.01
CA LYS A 220 0.98 34.28 -1.95
C LYS A 220 0.96 34.96 -3.32
N ASN A 221 1.40 34.26 -4.37
CA ASN A 221 1.45 34.81 -5.73
C ASN A 221 0.06 35.19 -6.24
N LYS A 222 -0.95 34.39 -5.92
CA LYS A 222 -2.35 34.68 -6.27
C LYS A 222 -2.86 35.95 -5.58
N GLY A 223 -2.65 36.09 -4.28
CA GLY A 223 -3.03 37.30 -3.54
C GLY A 223 -2.38 38.56 -4.11
N THR A 224 -1.07 38.51 -4.41
CA THR A 224 -0.37 39.63 -5.07
C THR A 224 -0.90 39.91 -6.48
N SER A 225 -1.28 38.90 -7.26
CA SER A 225 -1.86 39.11 -8.60
C SER A 225 -3.27 39.69 -8.57
N GLU A 226 -4.08 39.36 -7.56
CA GLU A 226 -5.41 39.93 -7.38
C GLU A 226 -5.31 41.40 -6.94
N GLU A 227 -4.35 41.74 -6.06
CA GLU A 227 -4.08 43.14 -5.68
C GLU A 227 -3.64 44.01 -6.87
N ILE A 228 -2.80 43.49 -7.77
CA ILE A 228 -2.35 44.22 -8.98
C ILE A 228 -3.49 44.43 -9.99
N ASN A 229 -4.44 43.51 -10.10
CA ASN A 229 -5.56 43.60 -11.05
C ASN A 229 -6.74 44.48 -10.58
N VAL A 230 -6.74 44.93 -9.32
CA VAL A 230 -7.76 45.83 -8.76
C VAL A 230 -7.43 47.32 -9.00
N ASP A 231 -6.27 47.63 -9.58
CA ASP A 231 -5.92 49.00 -9.98
C ASP A 231 -5.76 49.15 -11.51
N PRO A 232 -6.83 49.55 -12.19
CA PRO A 232 -6.70 50.41 -13.36
C PRO A 232 -7.65 51.61 -13.20
N SER A 233 -7.11 52.74 -12.73
CA SER A 233 -7.70 54.08 -12.92
C SER A 233 -7.81 54.45 -14.40
#